data_AF-A0A7J6Q6U9-F1
#
_entry.id   AF-A0A7J6Q6U9-F1
#
_cell.length_a   1.000
_cell.length_b   1.000
_cell.length_c   1.000
_cell.angle_alpha   90.00
_cell.angle_beta   90.00
_cell.angle_gamma   90.00
#
_symmetry.space_group_name_H-M   'P 1'
#
loop_
_entity.id
_entity.type
_entity.pdbx_description
1 polymer ?
#
loop_
_entity_poly.entity_id
_entity_poly.type
_entity_poly.pdbx_seq_one_letter_code
_entity_poly.pdbx_strand_id
1 'polypeptide(L)'
;MEVFGENSGRSLRLRWDFAITLPMDGTFLESRRMEERVNRLLGRALNDRFKSLAVRRSLGKGTVTIGGILNSEHTGRLLDKGPSPKAEEAEAWRELWGPKSELRRFKDGTMLECCVWNGADDESVEGQIIRHILEHHEISYGDLYVTPLGHISGLRPADRNLWRNFELLRSALQGMEDIPLAIKDVRPSDPAFSYTSISQESSSISGLLEVVIEVESNSAWPSKPQAIIDTKLALLLKLREGLLVTEDFSDVNISATENPFMDVHVGGRRVTYRCRMWHREEVVQLATAATTTSPNKQRMDWEHFSPLRTLWYEPTHRNWIHSMTALYPVNGGKMSPLGFEPGASPPSCLVSSAGYSSSEAMAG
;
A
#
# COMPACT_ATOMS: atom_id res chain seq x y z
N MET A 1 -1.08 3.06 -35.19
CA MET A 1 -1.45 4.39 -34.67
C MET A 1 -2.98 4.43 -34.64
N GLU A 2 -3.59 3.96 -33.55
CA GLU A 2 -5.05 3.96 -33.42
C GLU A 2 -5.49 5.33 -32.90
N VAL A 3 -6.24 6.05 -33.73
CA VAL A 3 -6.84 7.34 -33.36
C VAL A 3 -8.19 7.04 -32.73
N PHE A 4 -8.24 6.97 -31.40
CA PHE A 4 -9.51 6.86 -30.67
C PHE A 4 -10.21 8.23 -30.61
N GLY A 5 -11.48 8.22 -31.02
CA GLY A 5 -12.32 9.39 -31.25
C GLY A 5 -12.61 10.28 -30.04
N GLU A 6 -13.15 11.45 -30.37
CA GLU A 6 -13.57 12.52 -29.47
C GLU A 6 -14.68 12.08 -28.51
N ASN A 7 -14.34 11.41 -27.41
CA ASN A 7 -15.19 11.42 -26.22
C ASN A 7 -14.74 12.56 -25.30
N SER A 8 -15.47 13.68 -25.38
CA SER A 8 -15.21 14.99 -24.77
C SER A 8 -15.50 15.09 -23.26
N GLY A 9 -15.85 13.99 -22.56
CA GLY A 9 -16.23 14.07 -21.13
C GLY A 9 -15.30 13.40 -20.11
N ARG A 10 -14.42 12.46 -20.48
CA ARG A 10 -13.59 11.74 -19.48
C ARG A 10 -12.33 12.54 -19.13
N SER A 11 -12.16 12.85 -17.85
CA SER A 11 -10.95 13.49 -17.30
C SER A 11 -9.68 12.83 -17.84
N LEU A 12 -8.67 13.64 -18.19
CA LEU A 12 -7.35 13.15 -18.63
C LEU A 12 -6.76 12.15 -17.62
N ARG A 13 -7.04 12.38 -16.32
CA ARG A 13 -6.61 11.55 -15.19
C ARG A 13 -7.19 10.14 -15.17
N LEU A 14 -8.30 9.90 -15.88
CA LEU A 14 -8.92 8.57 -15.98
C LEU A 14 -8.47 7.79 -17.24
N ARG A 15 -7.72 8.45 -18.14
CA ARG A 15 -7.29 7.87 -19.41
C ARG A 15 -5.82 7.51 -19.43
N TRP A 16 -4.98 8.34 -18.81
CA TRP A 16 -3.54 8.19 -18.87
C TRP A 16 -2.92 8.29 -17.48
N ASP A 17 -1.87 7.51 -17.27
CA ASP A 17 -1.07 7.57 -16.04
C ASP A 17 -0.24 8.85 -16.00
N PHE A 18 0.11 9.41 -17.15
CA PHE A 18 0.61 10.79 -17.24
C PHE A 18 0.06 11.49 -18.47
N ALA A 19 0.01 12.82 -18.43
CA ALA A 19 -0.39 13.65 -19.54
C ALA A 19 0.40 14.95 -19.53
N ILE A 20 0.96 15.31 -20.69
CA ILE A 20 1.65 16.57 -20.94
C ILE A 20 0.78 17.37 -21.90
N THR A 21 0.46 18.60 -21.56
CA THR A 21 -0.25 19.52 -22.44
C THR A 21 0.75 20.49 -23.05
N LEU A 22 0.86 20.48 -24.38
CA LEU A 22 1.70 21.35 -25.17
C LEU A 22 0.84 22.41 -25.87
N PRO A 23 1.30 23.67 -25.96
CA PRO A 23 0.63 24.68 -26.76
C PRO A 23 0.73 24.36 -28.27
N MET A 24 -0.32 24.64 -29.04
CA MET A 24 -0.27 24.65 -30.50
C MET A 24 0.16 26.03 -30.97
N ASP A 25 1.44 26.34 -30.85
CA ASP A 25 1.98 27.59 -31.38
C ASP A 25 2.29 27.39 -32.87
N GLY A 26 1.47 28.01 -33.73
CA GLY A 26 1.70 28.03 -35.18
C GLY A 26 0.85 27.05 -35.98
N THR A 27 1.43 26.50 -37.04
CA THR A 27 0.73 25.69 -38.04
C THR A 27 0.50 24.24 -37.59
N PHE A 28 -0.47 23.55 -38.21
CA PHE A 28 -0.70 22.12 -37.98
C PHE A 28 0.56 21.26 -38.16
N LEU A 29 1.42 21.63 -39.12
CA LEU A 29 2.66 20.91 -39.41
C LEU A 29 3.69 21.06 -38.29
N GLU A 30 3.82 22.26 -37.71
CA GLU A 30 4.70 22.51 -36.56
C GLU A 30 4.22 21.76 -35.32
N SER A 31 2.90 21.77 -35.07
CA SER A 31 2.30 20.97 -34.01
C SER A 31 2.58 19.48 -34.16
N ARG A 32 2.52 18.95 -35.40
CA ARG A 32 2.84 17.54 -35.68
C ARG A 32 4.32 17.21 -35.49
N ARG A 33 5.23 18.12 -35.88
CA ARG A 33 6.67 17.94 -35.67
C ARG A 33 7.02 17.94 -34.18
N MET A 34 6.42 18.85 -33.41
CA MET A 34 6.60 18.92 -31.96
C MET A 34 6.12 17.62 -31.29
N GLU A 35 4.96 17.12 -31.69
CA GLU A 35 4.44 15.84 -31.22
C GLU A 35 5.37 14.67 -31.53
N GLU A 36 5.83 14.55 -32.77
CA GLU A 36 6.73 13.46 -33.17
C GLU A 36 8.07 13.55 -32.43
N ARG A 37 8.54 14.78 -32.16
CA ARG A 37 9.75 15.03 -31.34
C ARG A 37 9.55 14.57 -29.90
N VAL A 38 8.49 15.02 -29.24
CA VAL A 38 8.22 14.67 -27.84
C VAL A 38 7.96 13.17 -27.69
N ASN A 39 7.17 12.57 -28.59
CA ASN A 39 6.91 11.13 -28.57
C ASN A 39 8.21 10.32 -28.73
N ARG A 40 9.13 10.75 -29.60
CA ARG A 40 10.44 10.11 -29.76
C ARG A 40 11.31 10.25 -28.51
N LEU A 41 11.37 11.44 -27.92
CA LEU A 41 12.19 11.71 -26.74
C LEU A 41 11.68 10.92 -25.53
N LEU A 42 10.38 11.00 -25.24
CA LEU A 42 9.77 10.26 -24.14
C LEU A 42 9.81 8.75 -24.39
N GLY A 43 9.63 8.30 -25.64
CA GLY A 43 9.76 6.90 -25.99
C GLY A 43 11.15 6.34 -25.69
N ARG A 44 12.21 7.13 -25.94
CA ARG A 44 13.59 6.75 -25.60
C ARG A 44 13.88 6.85 -24.10
N ALA A 45 13.41 7.91 -23.44
CA ALA A 45 13.73 8.20 -22.05
C ALA A 45 12.97 7.28 -21.06
N LEU A 46 11.68 7.05 -21.30
CA LEU A 46 10.88 6.15 -20.47
C LEU A 46 11.13 4.68 -20.85
N ASN A 47 11.46 4.38 -22.10
CA ASN A 47 11.79 3.02 -22.56
C ASN A 47 10.77 1.96 -22.09
N ASP A 48 11.20 0.99 -21.29
CA ASP A 48 10.38 -0.09 -20.73
C ASP A 48 9.45 0.36 -19.59
N ARG A 49 9.59 1.59 -19.09
CA ARG A 49 8.71 2.19 -18.07
C ARG A 49 7.32 2.55 -18.60
N PHE A 50 7.08 2.51 -19.91
CA PHE A 50 5.75 2.79 -20.48
C PHE A 50 5.28 1.68 -21.42
N LYS A 51 3.97 1.47 -21.48
CA LYS A 51 3.31 0.49 -22.36
C LYS A 51 2.85 1.11 -23.66
N SER A 52 2.34 2.34 -23.59
CA SER A 52 1.86 3.06 -24.76
C SER A 52 1.87 4.57 -24.56
N LEU A 53 1.97 5.29 -25.68
CA LEU A 53 1.77 6.73 -25.76
C LEU A 53 0.66 7.01 -26.75
N ALA A 54 -0.18 7.99 -26.41
CA ALA A 54 -1.27 8.46 -27.22
C ALA A 54 -1.21 9.99 -27.31
N VAL A 55 -1.60 10.51 -28.47
CA VAL A 55 -1.64 11.94 -28.70
C VAL A 55 -3.04 12.38 -29.05
N ARG A 56 -3.49 13.45 -28.39
CA ARG A 56 -4.79 14.06 -28.63
C ARG A 56 -4.62 15.53 -28.97
N ARG A 57 -5.29 15.96 -30.03
CA ARG A 57 -5.32 17.34 -30.47
C ARG A 57 -6.64 17.97 -30.03
N SER A 58 -6.60 19.19 -29.54
CA SER A 58 -7.79 19.99 -29.23
C SER A 58 -7.71 21.30 -29.98
N LEU A 59 -8.33 21.34 -31.17
CA LEU A 59 -8.33 22.53 -32.03
C LEU A 59 -9.01 23.72 -31.34
N GLY A 60 -10.12 23.49 -30.65
CA GLY A 60 -10.85 24.55 -29.94
C GLY A 60 -10.09 25.15 -28.74
N LYS A 61 -9.11 24.43 -28.18
CA LYS A 61 -8.25 24.91 -27.10
C LYS A 61 -6.85 25.33 -27.58
N GLY A 62 -6.50 25.04 -28.83
CA GLY A 62 -5.14 25.24 -29.34
C GLY A 62 -4.09 24.45 -28.57
N THR A 63 -4.37 23.18 -28.21
CA THR A 63 -3.42 22.36 -27.45
C THR A 63 -3.27 20.94 -28.00
N VAL A 64 -2.06 20.39 -27.85
CA VAL A 64 -1.74 18.97 -28.04
C VAL A 64 -1.51 18.35 -26.68
N THR A 65 -2.23 17.27 -26.35
CA THR A 65 -1.95 16.49 -25.15
C THR A 65 -1.30 15.17 -25.53
N ILE A 66 -0.13 14.90 -24.97
CA ILE A 66 0.55 13.61 -25.06
C ILE A 66 0.36 12.90 -23.74
N GLY A 67 -0.32 11.76 -23.75
CA GLY A 67 -0.50 10.96 -22.55
C GLY A 67 -0.03 9.53 -22.71
N GLY A 68 0.43 8.94 -21.61
CA GLY A 68 0.99 7.60 -21.62
C GLY A 68 0.40 6.70 -20.54
N ILE A 69 0.45 5.40 -20.82
CA ILE A 69 0.18 4.34 -19.84
C ILE A 69 1.53 3.79 -19.41
N LEU A 70 1.79 3.81 -18.11
CA LEU A 70 3.05 3.37 -17.54
C LEU A 70 3.07 1.86 -17.31
N ASN A 71 4.26 1.28 -17.28
CA ASN A 71 4.49 -0.11 -16.97
C ASN A 71 4.87 -0.26 -15.49
N SER A 72 3.91 -0.65 -14.67
CA SER A 72 4.06 -0.81 -13.22
C SER A 72 5.20 -1.73 -12.78
N GLU A 73 5.69 -2.63 -13.64
CA GLU A 73 6.81 -3.54 -13.33
C GLU A 73 8.18 -2.85 -13.41
N HIS A 74 8.26 -1.72 -14.10
CA HIS A 74 9.51 -1.01 -14.39
C HIS A 74 9.51 0.43 -13.85
N THR A 75 8.41 0.89 -13.27
CA THR A 75 8.30 2.22 -12.68
C THR A 75 9.01 2.31 -11.32
N GLY A 76 9.31 3.54 -10.88
CA GLY A 76 9.89 3.82 -9.56
C GLY A 76 11.33 3.35 -9.33
N ARG A 77 12.00 2.72 -10.31
CA ARG A 77 13.43 2.39 -10.20
C ARG A 77 14.28 3.67 -10.16
N LEU A 78 15.22 3.73 -9.23
CA LEU A 78 16.04 4.92 -8.96
C LEU A 78 17.28 5.04 -9.87
N LEU A 79 17.54 4.04 -10.70
CA LEU A 79 18.73 3.98 -11.55
C LEU A 79 18.32 3.47 -12.93
N ASP A 80 18.52 4.29 -13.95
CA ASP A 80 18.51 3.84 -15.34
C ASP A 80 19.94 3.55 -15.78
N LYS A 81 20.17 2.34 -16.28
CA LYS A 81 21.45 1.92 -16.84
C LYS A 81 21.44 2.13 -18.35
N GLY A 82 22.41 2.88 -18.83
CA GLY A 82 22.67 3.10 -20.23
C GLY A 82 23.77 2.18 -20.79
N PRO A 83 24.28 2.51 -21.98
CA PRO A 83 25.33 1.74 -22.63
C PRO A 83 26.70 1.94 -21.97
N SER A 84 27.66 1.10 -22.36
CA SER A 84 29.09 1.34 -22.07
C SER A 84 29.54 2.65 -22.71
N PRO A 85 30.43 3.44 -22.06
CA PRO A 85 30.94 4.69 -22.63
C PRO A 85 31.70 4.52 -23.96
N LYS A 86 32.09 3.28 -24.29
CA LYS A 86 32.77 2.94 -25.55
C LYS A 86 31.82 2.45 -26.65
N ALA A 87 30.54 2.28 -26.34
CA ALA A 87 29.55 1.85 -27.32
C ALA A 87 29.13 3.03 -28.21
N GLU A 88 28.68 2.73 -29.43
CA GLU A 88 28.24 3.76 -30.39
C GLU A 88 27.01 4.53 -29.88
N GLU A 89 26.16 3.87 -29.08
CA GLU A 89 24.96 4.46 -28.51
C GLU A 89 25.23 5.43 -27.34
N ALA A 90 26.47 5.49 -26.83
CA ALA A 90 26.82 6.31 -25.68
C ALA A 90 26.71 7.82 -25.96
N GLU A 91 26.98 8.24 -27.20
CA GLU A 91 26.77 9.64 -27.60
C GLU A 91 25.28 9.97 -27.62
N ALA A 92 24.46 9.13 -28.24
CA ALA A 92 23.01 9.32 -28.30
C ALA A 92 22.35 9.28 -26.90
N TRP A 93 22.92 8.54 -25.95
CA TRP A 93 22.51 8.54 -24.55
C TRP A 93 22.86 9.88 -23.87
N ARG A 94 24.10 10.35 -24.00
CA ARG A 94 24.53 11.63 -23.44
C ARG A 94 23.78 12.82 -24.04
N GLU A 95 23.46 12.78 -25.32
CA GLU A 95 22.62 13.79 -25.97
C GLU A 95 21.19 13.81 -25.37
N LEU A 96 20.61 12.62 -25.15
CA LEU A 96 19.27 12.48 -24.60
C LEU A 96 19.17 13.04 -23.16
N TRP A 97 20.13 12.67 -22.30
CA TRP A 97 20.08 12.95 -20.87
C TRP A 97 20.86 14.19 -20.44
N GLY A 98 21.84 14.62 -21.25
CA GLY A 98 22.71 15.76 -20.99
C GLY A 98 23.35 15.70 -19.60
N PRO A 99 23.13 16.71 -18.74
CA PRO A 99 23.76 16.80 -17.42
C PRO A 99 23.32 15.69 -16.45
N LYS A 100 22.23 14.95 -16.76
CA LYS A 100 21.76 13.84 -15.93
C LYS A 100 22.51 12.53 -16.20
N SER A 101 23.29 12.44 -17.28
CA SER A 101 24.13 11.28 -17.58
C SER A 101 25.42 11.33 -16.76
N GLU A 102 25.68 10.27 -16.00
CA GLU A 102 26.92 10.09 -15.26
C GLU A 102 27.51 8.70 -15.48
N LEU A 103 28.84 8.58 -15.43
CA LEU A 103 29.52 7.29 -15.50
C LEU A 103 29.54 6.64 -14.12
N ARG A 104 29.03 5.40 -14.04
CA ARG A 104 29.02 4.63 -12.80
C ARG A 104 29.72 3.30 -12.97
N ARG A 105 30.63 3.00 -12.03
CA ARG A 105 31.26 1.69 -11.92
C ARG A 105 30.43 0.78 -11.02
N PHE A 106 30.12 -0.41 -11.50
CA PHE A 106 29.37 -1.44 -10.76
C PHE A 106 30.29 -2.45 -10.10
N LYS A 107 29.74 -3.27 -9.19
CA LYS A 107 30.49 -4.27 -8.41
C LYS A 107 31.14 -5.35 -9.29
N ASP A 108 30.57 -5.60 -10.46
CA ASP A 108 31.10 -6.49 -11.49
C ASP A 108 32.28 -5.87 -12.27
N GLY A 109 32.68 -4.63 -11.94
CA GLY A 109 33.76 -3.89 -12.59
C GLY A 109 33.34 -3.15 -13.85
N THR A 110 32.11 -3.36 -14.35
CA THR A 110 31.59 -2.68 -15.54
C THR A 110 31.41 -1.19 -15.28
N MET A 111 31.57 -0.39 -16.33
CA MET A 111 31.34 1.05 -16.31
C MET A 111 30.31 1.37 -17.38
N LEU A 112 29.21 1.97 -16.96
CA LEU A 112 28.10 2.33 -17.85
C LEU A 112 27.74 3.80 -17.65
N GLU A 113 27.20 4.41 -18.70
CA GLU A 113 26.41 5.63 -18.58
C GLU A 113 25.15 5.33 -17.75
N CYS A 114 24.75 6.24 -16.86
CA CYS A 114 23.66 6.03 -15.91
C CYS A 114 22.93 7.34 -15.62
N CYS A 115 21.66 7.23 -15.22
CA CYS A 115 20.92 8.33 -14.61
C CYS A 115 20.39 7.90 -13.24
N VAL A 116 20.64 8.72 -12.22
CA VAL A 116 20.19 8.49 -10.84
C VAL A 116 19.06 9.43 -10.49
N TRP A 117 17.97 8.87 -9.96
CA TRP A 117 16.74 9.57 -9.59
C TRP A 117 16.54 9.60 -8.09
N ASN A 118 15.82 10.63 -7.63
CA ASN A 118 15.53 10.77 -6.21
C ASN A 118 14.26 9.99 -5.85
N GLY A 119 14.35 9.13 -4.83
CA GLY A 119 13.21 8.36 -4.31
C GLY A 119 12.54 8.97 -3.09
N ALA A 120 13.07 10.10 -2.58
CA ALA A 120 12.59 10.77 -1.38
C ALA A 120 11.71 12.00 -1.66
N ASP A 121 11.59 12.41 -2.92
CA ASP A 121 10.75 13.54 -3.32
C ASP A 121 9.27 13.13 -3.38
N ASP A 122 8.38 14.10 -3.16
CA ASP A 122 6.92 13.92 -3.32
C ASP A 122 6.51 13.58 -4.76
N GLU A 123 7.45 13.72 -5.70
CA GLU A 123 7.27 13.42 -7.11
C GLU A 123 7.82 12.04 -7.50
N SER A 124 7.01 11.28 -8.23
CA SER A 124 7.44 10.03 -8.87
C SER A 124 8.67 10.19 -9.77
N VAL A 125 9.48 9.13 -9.86
CA VAL A 125 10.65 9.09 -10.76
C VAL A 125 10.26 9.35 -12.21
N GLU A 126 9.12 8.85 -12.67
CA GLU A 126 8.63 9.07 -14.03
C GLU A 126 8.31 10.54 -14.29
N GLY A 127 7.76 11.25 -13.29
CA GLY A 127 7.59 12.70 -13.36
C GLY A 127 8.91 13.45 -13.45
N GLN A 128 9.91 13.05 -12.66
CA GLN A 128 11.27 13.61 -12.74
C GLN A 128 11.89 13.38 -14.12
N ILE A 129 11.73 12.17 -14.70
CA ILE A 129 12.21 11.84 -16.06
C ILE A 129 11.53 12.74 -17.09
N ILE A 130 10.20 12.79 -17.07
CA ILE A 130 9.42 13.55 -18.06
C ILE A 130 9.80 15.03 -18.00
N ARG A 131 9.83 15.62 -16.81
CA ARG A 131 10.20 17.03 -16.65
C ARG A 131 11.63 17.29 -17.13
N HIS A 132 12.60 16.46 -16.70
CA HIS A 132 13.99 16.59 -17.13
C HIS A 132 14.12 16.59 -18.65
N ILE A 133 13.43 15.68 -19.33
CA ILE A 133 13.48 15.59 -20.80
C ILE A 133 12.83 16.80 -21.46
N LEU A 134 11.71 17.30 -20.94
CA LEU A 134 11.06 18.49 -21.48
C LEU A 134 11.95 19.73 -21.30
N GLU A 135 12.55 19.90 -20.12
CA GLU A 135 13.42 21.04 -19.81
C GLU A 135 14.74 21.00 -20.58
N HIS A 136 15.44 19.86 -20.56
CA HIS A 136 16.74 19.69 -21.22
C HIS A 136 16.65 19.87 -22.74
N HIS A 137 15.53 19.49 -23.36
CA HIS A 137 15.30 19.67 -24.79
C HIS A 137 14.54 20.96 -25.14
N GLU A 138 14.38 21.87 -24.18
CA GLU A 138 13.75 23.20 -24.33
C GLU A 138 12.34 23.13 -24.93
N ILE A 139 11.54 22.17 -24.45
CA ILE A 139 10.17 21.95 -24.90
C ILE A 139 9.21 22.68 -23.97
N SER A 140 8.57 23.72 -24.49
CA SER A 140 7.52 24.44 -23.78
C SER A 140 6.28 23.54 -23.58
N TYR A 141 5.79 23.49 -22.35
CA TYR A 141 4.56 22.78 -21.97
C TYR A 141 3.75 23.61 -20.98
N GLY A 142 2.43 23.44 -21.01
CA GLY A 142 1.50 24.05 -20.06
C GLY A 142 1.42 23.21 -18.79
N ASP A 143 0.59 22.16 -18.83
CA ASP A 143 0.37 21.29 -17.68
C ASP A 143 1.10 19.95 -17.85
N LEU A 144 1.81 19.54 -16.80
CA LEU A 144 2.30 18.16 -16.63
C LEU A 144 1.52 17.52 -15.48
N TYR A 145 0.75 16.50 -15.81
CA TYR A 145 0.12 15.61 -14.84
C TYR A 145 0.81 14.27 -14.87
N VAL A 146 1.19 13.77 -13.70
CA VAL A 146 1.56 12.37 -13.50
C VAL A 146 0.68 11.88 -12.37
N THR A 147 -0.02 10.78 -12.58
CA THR A 147 -0.82 10.11 -11.55
C THR A 147 0.07 9.86 -10.34
N PRO A 148 -0.45 9.93 -9.11
CA PRO A 148 0.30 9.47 -7.94
C PRO A 148 0.59 7.99 -8.13
N LEU A 149 1.73 7.73 -8.77
CA LEU A 149 2.47 6.49 -8.66
C LEU A 149 3.08 6.63 -7.27
N GLY A 150 2.31 6.33 -6.22
CA GLY A 150 2.89 6.06 -4.92
C GLY A 150 3.72 4.77 -5.05
N HIS A 151 4.80 4.82 -5.82
CA HIS A 151 5.56 3.64 -6.10
C HIS A 151 6.37 3.37 -4.85
N ILE A 152 5.86 2.46 -4.01
CA ILE A 152 6.65 1.90 -2.92
C ILE A 152 7.63 0.95 -3.59
N SER A 153 8.79 1.47 -4.01
CA SER A 153 9.86 0.70 -4.67
C SER A 153 10.46 -0.31 -3.71
N GLY A 154 9.77 -1.45 -3.56
CA GLY A 154 10.02 -2.42 -2.49
C GLY A 154 9.62 -1.88 -1.11
N LEU A 155 9.54 -2.76 -0.12
CA LEU A 155 9.26 -2.37 1.27
C LEU A 155 10.13 -1.17 1.70
N ARG A 156 9.51 -0.10 2.23
CA ARG A 156 10.27 1.03 2.81
C ARG A 156 11.15 0.47 3.93
N PRO A 157 12.29 1.11 4.27
CA PRO A 157 13.10 0.69 5.41
C PRO A 157 12.26 0.53 6.70
N ALA A 158 11.30 1.43 6.92
CA ALA A 158 10.34 1.34 8.02
C ALA A 158 9.47 0.07 7.95
N ASP A 159 8.94 -0.27 6.78
CA ASP A 159 8.12 -1.49 6.59
C ASP A 159 8.96 -2.77 6.78
N ARG A 160 10.22 -2.78 6.30
CA ARG A 160 11.14 -3.92 6.52
C ARG A 160 11.42 -4.13 8.00
N ASN A 161 11.67 -3.04 8.72
CA ASN A 161 11.89 -3.09 10.16
C ASN A 161 10.63 -3.56 10.91
N LEU A 162 9.44 -3.11 10.48
CA LEU A 162 8.17 -3.59 11.02
C LEU A 162 8.04 -5.11 10.85
N TRP A 163 8.18 -5.61 9.62
CA TRP A 163 8.06 -7.05 9.34
C TRP A 163 9.11 -7.88 10.07
N ARG A 164 10.36 -7.39 10.17
CA ARG A 164 11.40 -8.05 10.95
C ARG A 164 11.05 -8.14 12.43
N ASN A 165 10.59 -7.05 13.05
CA ASN A 165 10.23 -7.04 14.46
C ASN A 165 9.00 -7.91 14.73
N PHE A 166 8.01 -7.90 13.83
CA PHE A 166 6.89 -8.81 13.90
C PHE A 166 7.32 -10.28 13.79
N GLU A 167 8.25 -10.60 12.89
CA GLU A 167 8.76 -11.96 12.70
C GLU A 167 9.54 -12.48 13.93
N LEU A 168 10.28 -11.61 14.61
CA LEU A 168 10.91 -11.93 15.90
C LEU A 168 9.85 -12.29 16.96
N LEU A 169 8.80 -11.48 17.09
CA LEU A 169 7.69 -11.76 18.00
C LEU A 169 6.97 -13.07 17.64
N ARG A 170 6.65 -13.28 16.36
CA ARG A 170 5.97 -14.48 15.86
C ARG A 170 6.79 -15.73 16.16
N SER A 171 8.08 -15.71 15.85
CA SER A 171 8.99 -16.84 16.09
C SER A 171 9.12 -17.16 17.58
N ALA A 172 9.24 -16.13 18.43
CA ALA A 172 9.32 -16.33 19.88
C ALA A 172 8.04 -16.93 20.45
N LEU A 173 6.87 -16.46 20.00
CA LEU A 173 5.57 -16.99 20.41
C LEU A 173 5.35 -18.43 19.94
N GLN A 174 5.65 -18.74 18.68
CA GLN A 174 5.48 -20.09 18.12
C GLN A 174 6.51 -21.10 18.66
N GLY A 175 7.69 -20.63 19.08
CA GLY A 175 8.74 -21.48 19.64
C GLY A 175 8.56 -21.86 21.10
N MET A 176 7.47 -21.47 21.77
CA MET A 176 7.24 -21.80 23.17
C MET A 176 6.75 -23.24 23.33
N GLU A 177 7.53 -24.06 24.05
CA GLU A 177 7.18 -25.47 24.31
C GLU A 177 6.34 -25.66 25.59
N ASP A 178 6.51 -24.80 26.61
CA ASP A 178 5.82 -24.89 27.91
C ASP A 178 4.49 -24.12 27.95
N ILE A 179 3.65 -24.33 26.93
CA ILE A 179 2.30 -23.76 26.85
C ILE A 179 1.24 -24.87 26.75
N PRO A 180 0.15 -24.82 27.54
CA PRO A 180 -0.89 -25.86 27.52
C PRO A 180 -1.55 -26.09 26.16
N LEU A 181 -1.56 -25.06 25.30
CA LEU A 181 -2.09 -25.11 23.95
C LEU A 181 -1.12 -24.43 23.00
N ALA A 182 -0.57 -25.20 22.06
CA ALA A 182 0.39 -24.69 21.09
C ALA A 182 -0.20 -23.55 20.25
N ILE A 183 0.65 -22.58 19.92
CA ILE A 183 0.29 -21.51 19.01
C ILE A 183 0.41 -22.02 17.59
N LYS A 184 -0.72 -22.04 16.88
CA LYS A 184 -0.76 -22.41 15.46
C LYS A 184 -0.18 -21.31 14.59
N ASP A 185 -0.60 -20.06 14.80
CA ASP A 185 -0.12 -18.92 14.03
C ASP A 185 -0.21 -17.60 14.79
N VAL A 186 0.56 -16.61 14.36
CA VAL A 186 0.43 -15.21 14.80
C VAL A 186 0.24 -14.37 13.54
N ARG A 187 -0.95 -13.76 13.41
CA ARG A 187 -1.38 -13.07 12.19
C ARG A 187 -1.39 -11.55 12.40
N PRO A 188 -0.81 -10.75 11.50
CA PRO A 188 -0.89 -9.30 11.57
C PRO A 188 -2.31 -8.81 11.23
N SER A 189 -2.86 -7.89 12.02
CA SER A 189 -4.20 -7.32 11.77
C SER A 189 -4.18 -5.82 11.49
N ASP A 190 -3.14 -5.10 11.93
CA ASP A 190 -3.06 -3.65 11.77
C ASP A 190 -2.87 -3.17 10.31
N PRO A 191 -3.50 -2.05 9.89
CA PRO A 191 -3.25 -1.40 8.59
C PRO A 191 -1.79 -1.15 8.23
N ALA A 192 -0.90 -1.02 9.22
CA ALA A 192 0.53 -0.88 9.02
C ALA A 192 1.15 -2.03 8.21
N PHE A 193 0.58 -3.24 8.29
CA PHE A 193 1.08 -4.42 7.58
C PHE A 193 0.60 -4.54 6.14
N SER A 194 -0.39 -3.73 5.73
CA SER A 194 -0.96 -3.76 4.37
C SER A 194 -0.81 -2.45 3.60
N TYR A 195 0.07 -1.54 4.04
CA TYR A 195 0.34 -0.27 3.35
C TYR A 195 -0.87 0.68 3.26
N THR A 196 -1.92 0.42 4.04
CA THR A 196 -3.18 1.18 4.05
C THR A 196 -3.26 2.13 5.25
N SER A 197 -2.16 2.34 5.97
CA SER A 197 -2.13 3.21 7.15
C SER A 197 -1.96 4.67 6.74
N ILE A 198 -2.90 5.53 7.16
CA ILE A 198 -2.96 6.96 6.82
C ILE A 198 -1.96 7.80 7.65
N SER A 199 -1.53 7.30 8.81
CA SER A 199 -0.76 8.08 9.80
C SER A 199 0.74 7.77 9.81
N GLN A 200 1.26 7.04 8.83
CA GLN A 200 2.67 6.65 8.82
C GLN A 200 3.52 7.75 8.20
N GLU A 201 4.24 8.49 9.05
CA GLU A 201 5.34 9.35 8.62
C GLU A 201 6.33 8.55 7.77
N SER A 202 6.88 9.20 6.74
CA SER A 202 7.73 8.57 5.72
C SER A 202 8.96 7.83 6.28
N SER A 203 9.38 8.14 7.52
CA SER A 203 10.63 7.66 8.10
C SER A 203 10.49 6.56 9.17
N SER A 204 9.36 6.45 9.88
CA SER A 204 9.19 5.41 10.91
C SER A 204 7.74 5.08 11.24
N ILE A 205 7.51 3.82 11.60
CA ILE A 205 6.22 3.33 12.10
C ILE A 205 6.30 3.37 13.62
N SER A 206 5.32 4.01 14.25
CA SER A 206 5.22 4.10 15.71
C SER A 206 3.77 3.97 16.16
N GLY A 207 3.59 3.50 17.39
CA GLY A 207 2.27 3.36 18.02
C GLY A 207 1.89 1.91 18.29
N LEU A 208 0.60 1.71 18.49
CA LEU A 208 -0.01 0.43 18.84
C LEU A 208 -0.43 -0.30 17.57
N LEU A 209 0.03 -1.54 17.38
CA LEU A 209 -0.31 -2.38 16.23
C LEU A 209 -1.02 -3.64 16.69
N GLU A 210 -2.22 -3.88 16.17
CA GLU A 210 -3.01 -5.07 16.50
C GLU A 210 -2.48 -6.33 15.77
N VAL A 211 -2.30 -7.41 16.52
CA VAL A 211 -1.92 -8.75 16.04
C VAL A 211 -2.78 -9.81 16.72
N VAL A 212 -3.05 -10.89 16.00
CA VAL A 212 -3.94 -11.97 16.46
C VAL A 212 -3.16 -13.26 16.61
N ILE A 213 -3.18 -13.84 17.80
CA ILE A 213 -2.63 -15.15 18.11
C ILE A 213 -3.72 -16.19 17.87
N GLU A 214 -3.46 -17.13 16.97
CA GLU A 214 -4.28 -18.29 16.70
C GLU A 214 -3.67 -19.51 17.39
N VAL A 215 -4.46 -20.10 18.28
CA VAL A 215 -4.09 -21.33 19.00
C VAL A 215 -4.62 -22.57 18.26
N GLU A 216 -3.98 -23.71 18.46
CA GLU A 216 -4.43 -24.98 17.88
C GLU A 216 -5.83 -25.35 18.35
N SER A 217 -6.61 -25.97 17.46
CA SER A 217 -7.93 -26.47 17.81
C SER A 217 -7.82 -27.74 18.63
N ASN A 218 -8.30 -27.71 19.87
CA ASN A 218 -8.50 -28.91 20.68
C ASN A 218 -9.95 -29.00 21.20
N SER A 219 -10.38 -30.20 21.58
CA SER A 219 -11.72 -30.44 22.14
C SER A 219 -11.87 -29.95 23.60
N ALA A 220 -10.80 -29.45 24.21
CA ALA A 220 -10.77 -28.97 25.59
C ALA A 220 -11.09 -27.47 25.71
N TRP A 221 -11.28 -26.77 24.60
CA TRP A 221 -11.63 -25.35 24.61
C TRP A 221 -13.01 -25.12 25.26
N PRO A 222 -13.13 -24.16 26.20
CA PRO A 222 -14.38 -23.92 26.90
C PRO A 222 -15.50 -23.38 26.01
N SER A 223 -16.74 -23.66 26.40
CA SER A 223 -17.96 -23.18 25.75
C SER A 223 -18.66 -22.03 26.48
N LYS A 224 -18.32 -21.80 27.75
CA LYS A 224 -18.90 -20.71 28.55
C LYS A 224 -18.08 -19.43 28.39
N PRO A 225 -18.71 -18.25 28.20
CA PRO A 225 -17.98 -16.98 27.98
C PRO A 225 -16.92 -16.68 29.04
N GLN A 226 -17.25 -16.78 30.33
CA GLN A 226 -16.27 -16.52 31.40
C GLN A 226 -15.09 -17.48 31.36
N ALA A 227 -15.34 -18.77 31.12
CA ALA A 227 -14.29 -19.77 31.03
C ALA A 227 -13.37 -19.53 29.80
N ILE A 228 -13.91 -19.02 28.69
CA ILE A 228 -13.12 -18.58 27.53
C ILE A 228 -12.19 -17.43 27.92
N ILE A 229 -12.71 -16.41 28.62
CA ILE A 229 -11.93 -15.26 29.09
C ILE A 229 -10.80 -15.72 30.02
N ASP A 230 -11.13 -16.56 31.02
CA ASP A 230 -10.16 -17.06 32.00
C ASP A 230 -9.07 -17.90 31.33
N THR A 231 -9.45 -18.73 30.34
CA THR A 231 -8.50 -19.55 29.57
C THR A 231 -7.58 -18.68 28.70
N LYS A 232 -8.12 -17.68 28.02
CA LYS A 232 -7.29 -16.70 27.27
C LYS A 232 -6.32 -15.98 28.18
N LEU A 233 -6.79 -15.51 29.34
CA LEU A 233 -5.95 -14.80 30.31
C LEU A 233 -4.81 -15.69 30.83
N ALA A 234 -5.12 -16.94 31.19
CA ALA A 234 -4.12 -17.91 31.64
C ALA A 234 -3.05 -18.20 30.57
N LEU A 235 -3.46 -18.36 29.31
CA LEU A 235 -2.54 -18.55 28.19
C LEU A 235 -1.68 -17.30 27.96
N LEU A 236 -2.27 -16.10 27.97
CA LEU A 236 -1.51 -14.85 27.82
C LEU A 236 -0.49 -14.65 28.95
N LEU A 237 -0.84 -15.03 30.19
CA LEU A 237 0.09 -14.99 31.33
C LEU A 237 1.31 -15.91 31.10
N LYS A 238 1.08 -17.12 30.58
CA LYS A 238 2.15 -18.04 30.23
C LYS A 238 3.04 -17.53 29.09
N LEU A 239 2.42 -16.95 28.05
CA LEU A 239 3.17 -16.32 26.95
C LEU A 239 4.05 -15.16 27.44
N ARG A 240 3.52 -14.33 28.35
CA ARG A 240 4.29 -13.26 28.98
C ARG A 240 5.49 -13.78 29.74
N GLU A 241 5.34 -14.83 30.54
CA GLU A 241 6.47 -15.47 31.25
C GLU A 241 7.56 -15.89 30.25
N GLY A 242 7.19 -16.52 29.14
CA GLY A 242 8.13 -16.93 28.09
C GLY A 242 8.82 -15.78 27.37
N LEU A 243 8.09 -14.71 27.03
CA LEU A 243 8.67 -13.54 26.34
C LEU A 243 9.69 -12.79 27.23
N LEU A 244 9.43 -12.68 28.54
CA LEU A 244 10.29 -11.95 29.47
C LEU A 244 11.67 -12.61 29.70
N VAL A 245 11.88 -13.84 29.21
CA VAL A 245 13.19 -14.52 29.25
C VAL A 245 14.17 -13.94 28.22
N THR A 246 13.65 -13.33 27.15
CA THR A 246 14.48 -12.84 26.03
C THR A 246 14.63 -11.33 26.09
N GLU A 247 15.85 -10.82 25.89
CA GLU A 247 16.14 -9.37 25.94
C GLU A 247 15.48 -8.56 24.79
N ASP A 248 15.01 -9.22 23.74
CA ASP A 248 14.36 -8.60 22.58
C ASP A 248 12.99 -7.98 22.90
N PHE A 249 12.37 -8.40 24.01
CA PHE A 249 11.02 -8.01 24.42
C PHE A 249 11.04 -7.20 25.73
N SER A 250 10.30 -6.09 25.76
CA SER A 250 10.18 -5.26 26.96
C SER A 250 8.74 -4.85 27.23
N ASP A 251 8.48 -4.40 28.47
CA ASP A 251 7.20 -3.81 28.89
C ASP A 251 5.98 -4.68 28.49
N VAL A 252 6.08 -6.01 28.67
CA VAL A 252 5.01 -6.96 28.35
C VAL A 252 3.90 -6.86 29.40
N ASN A 253 2.78 -6.26 29.02
CA ASN A 253 1.64 -5.97 29.89
C ASN A 253 0.39 -6.72 29.44
N ILE A 254 -0.42 -7.17 30.39
CA ILE A 254 -1.67 -7.88 30.11
C ILE A 254 -2.84 -7.08 30.67
N SER A 255 -3.90 -6.97 29.88
CA SER A 255 -5.16 -6.36 30.29
C SER A 255 -6.24 -7.43 30.48
N ALA A 256 -6.68 -7.62 31.72
CA ALA A 256 -7.73 -8.57 32.09
C ALA A 256 -9.13 -7.92 31.99
N THR A 257 -9.54 -7.59 30.77
CA THR A 257 -10.89 -7.10 30.46
C THR A 257 -11.77 -8.24 29.92
N GLU A 258 -13.02 -7.95 29.56
CA GLU A 258 -13.90 -8.90 28.86
C GLU A 258 -13.30 -9.41 27.54
N ASN A 259 -12.37 -8.65 26.94
CA ASN A 259 -11.59 -9.05 25.77
C ASN A 259 -10.10 -8.98 26.09
N PRO A 260 -9.51 -10.00 26.75
CA PRO A 260 -8.13 -9.97 27.18
C PRO A 260 -7.15 -9.76 26.03
N PHE A 261 -6.10 -8.98 26.30
CA PHE A 261 -5.01 -8.75 25.35
C PHE A 261 -3.66 -8.60 26.08
N MET A 262 -2.58 -8.80 25.34
CA MET A 262 -1.21 -8.63 25.80
C MET A 262 -0.49 -7.62 24.91
N ASP A 263 0.01 -6.54 25.49
CA ASP A 263 0.80 -5.51 24.80
C ASP A 263 2.30 -5.83 24.96
N VAL A 264 3.04 -5.90 23.86
CA VAL A 264 4.46 -6.29 23.81
C VAL A 264 5.28 -5.23 23.07
N HIS A 265 6.41 -4.77 23.63
CA HIS A 265 7.35 -3.93 22.89
C HIS A 265 8.50 -4.78 22.34
N VAL A 266 8.89 -4.53 21.08
CA VAL A 266 9.93 -5.31 20.38
C VAL A 266 11.00 -4.37 19.84
N GLY A 267 12.27 -4.60 20.20
CA GLY A 267 13.41 -3.85 19.66
C GLY A 267 13.38 -2.35 19.97
N GLY A 268 12.77 -1.95 21.10
CA GLY A 268 12.61 -0.57 21.56
C GLY A 268 11.15 -0.16 21.81
N ARG A 269 10.93 1.06 22.33
CA ARG A 269 9.60 1.56 22.76
C ARG A 269 8.75 2.26 21.68
N ARG A 270 9.14 2.16 20.41
CA ARG A 270 8.43 2.89 19.33
C ARG A 270 7.15 2.19 18.89
N VAL A 271 7.13 0.87 18.90
CA VAL A 271 6.01 0.05 18.44
C VAL A 271 5.60 -0.90 19.57
N THR A 272 4.30 -0.94 19.84
CA THR A 272 3.69 -1.86 20.79
C THR A 272 2.77 -2.79 20.01
N TYR A 273 2.99 -4.09 20.10
CA TYR A 273 2.12 -5.10 19.49
C TYR A 273 1.05 -5.50 20.49
N ARG A 274 -0.20 -5.18 20.19
CA ARG A 274 -1.37 -5.64 20.93
C ARG A 274 -1.77 -7.01 20.43
N CYS A 275 -1.46 -8.03 21.21
CA CYS A 275 -1.75 -9.42 20.92
C CYS A 275 -3.12 -9.80 21.50
N ARG A 276 -4.06 -10.15 20.62
CA ARG A 276 -5.35 -10.73 21.01
C ARG A 276 -5.40 -12.20 20.65
N MET A 277 -6.03 -13.00 21.49
CA MET A 277 -6.14 -14.44 21.25
C MET A 277 -7.46 -14.78 20.56
N TRP A 278 -7.36 -15.66 19.57
CA TRP A 278 -8.48 -16.21 18.81
C TRP A 278 -8.40 -17.74 18.76
N HIS A 279 -9.55 -18.38 18.89
CA HIS A 279 -9.71 -19.82 18.70
C HIS A 279 -10.90 -20.14 17.78
N ARG A 280 -10.76 -21.19 16.97
CA ARG A 280 -11.75 -21.58 15.95
C ARG A 280 -13.14 -21.87 16.53
N GLU A 281 -13.22 -22.50 17.70
CA GLU A 281 -14.50 -22.84 18.32
C GLU A 281 -15.35 -21.60 18.65
N GLU A 282 -14.74 -20.44 18.90
CA GLU A 282 -15.49 -19.20 19.14
C GLU A 282 -16.28 -18.76 17.89
N VAL A 283 -15.71 -18.98 16.69
CA VAL A 283 -16.42 -18.70 15.43
C VAL A 283 -17.57 -19.66 15.23
N VAL A 284 -17.35 -20.95 15.49
CA VAL A 284 -18.40 -21.97 15.38
C VAL A 284 -19.53 -21.67 16.35
N GLN A 285 -19.21 -21.38 17.62
CA GLN A 285 -20.18 -21.00 18.64
C GLN A 285 -20.98 -19.77 18.20
N LEU A 286 -20.33 -18.72 17.70
CA LEU A 286 -21.02 -17.52 17.26
C LEU A 286 -21.88 -17.76 16.01
N ALA A 287 -21.37 -18.50 15.03
CA ALA A 287 -22.11 -18.85 13.82
C ALA A 287 -23.33 -19.73 14.14
N THR A 288 -23.18 -20.73 15.00
CA THR A 288 -24.28 -21.57 15.51
C THR A 288 -25.29 -20.71 16.26
N ALA A 289 -24.83 -19.83 17.15
CA ALA A 289 -25.72 -18.94 17.89
C ALA A 289 -26.47 -17.98 16.96
N ALA A 290 -25.87 -17.52 15.86
CA ALA A 290 -26.51 -16.66 14.86
C ALA A 290 -27.45 -17.41 13.91
N THR A 291 -27.17 -18.67 13.57
CA THR A 291 -27.95 -19.45 12.58
C THR A 291 -29.03 -20.32 13.18
N THR A 292 -28.89 -20.76 14.44
CA THR A 292 -29.89 -21.64 15.09
C THR A 292 -31.23 -20.94 15.22
N THR A 293 -32.27 -21.41 14.56
CA THR A 293 -33.61 -20.79 14.62
C THR A 293 -34.33 -21.24 15.89
N SER A 294 -34.89 -20.29 16.64
CA SER A 294 -35.85 -20.60 17.72
C SER A 294 -37.04 -19.63 17.64
N PRO A 295 -38.24 -20.02 18.12
CA PRO A 295 -39.48 -19.25 17.90
C PRO A 295 -39.42 -17.81 18.43
N ASN A 296 -38.63 -17.57 19.48
CA ASN A 296 -38.48 -16.27 20.14
C ASN A 296 -37.10 -15.64 19.90
N LYS A 297 -36.36 -16.11 18.89
CA LYS A 297 -35.01 -15.61 18.65
C LYS A 297 -35.05 -14.18 18.14
N GLN A 298 -34.53 -13.26 18.95
CA GLN A 298 -34.24 -11.91 18.48
C GLN A 298 -33.01 -11.92 17.56
N ARG A 299 -33.04 -11.04 16.55
CA ARG A 299 -31.89 -10.82 15.68
C ARG A 299 -30.74 -10.28 16.53
N MET A 300 -29.57 -10.90 16.40
CA MET A 300 -28.36 -10.44 17.08
C MET A 300 -27.92 -9.09 16.53
N ASP A 301 -27.52 -8.19 17.42
CA ASP A 301 -26.94 -6.91 17.05
C ASP A 301 -25.56 -7.10 16.38
N TRP A 302 -25.20 -6.19 15.49
CA TRP A 302 -23.97 -6.28 14.69
C TRP A 302 -22.70 -6.33 15.56
N GLU A 303 -22.70 -5.67 16.71
CA GLU A 303 -21.55 -5.67 17.63
C GLU A 303 -21.19 -7.07 18.13
N HIS A 304 -22.15 -8.01 18.19
CA HIS A 304 -21.87 -9.41 18.53
C HIS A 304 -20.92 -10.08 17.52
N PHE A 305 -20.89 -9.62 16.27
CA PHE A 305 -20.04 -10.15 15.21
C PHE A 305 -18.68 -9.42 15.12
N SER A 306 -18.45 -8.40 15.95
CA SER A 306 -17.20 -7.63 15.96
C SER A 306 -15.94 -8.53 16.12
N PRO A 307 -15.93 -9.58 16.96
CA PRO A 307 -14.80 -10.50 17.04
C PRO A 307 -14.54 -11.29 15.75
N LEU A 308 -15.58 -11.65 14.98
CA LEU A 308 -15.36 -12.30 13.67
C LEU A 308 -14.69 -11.36 12.69
N ARG A 309 -15.11 -10.10 12.70
CA ARG A 309 -14.51 -9.07 11.85
C ARG A 309 -13.05 -8.87 12.21
N THR A 310 -12.76 -8.59 13.48
CA THR A 310 -11.44 -8.12 13.95
C THR A 310 -10.44 -9.25 14.19
N LEU A 311 -10.87 -10.40 14.72
CA LEU A 311 -9.96 -11.50 15.08
C LEU A 311 -9.85 -12.56 13.96
N TRP A 312 -10.93 -12.80 13.22
CA TRP A 312 -10.94 -13.86 12.20
C TRP A 312 -10.69 -13.34 10.79
N TYR A 313 -11.52 -12.41 10.32
CA TYR A 313 -11.51 -11.94 8.93
C TYR A 313 -10.41 -10.92 8.65
N GLU A 314 -10.23 -9.91 9.50
CA GLU A 314 -9.30 -8.81 9.27
C GLU A 314 -7.84 -9.26 9.05
N PRO A 315 -7.26 -10.18 9.84
CA PRO A 315 -5.88 -10.62 9.58
C PRO A 315 -5.74 -11.37 8.24
N THR A 316 -6.78 -12.11 7.84
CA THR A 316 -6.83 -12.79 6.54
C THR A 316 -6.86 -11.78 5.40
N HIS A 317 -7.73 -10.77 5.51
CA HIS A 317 -7.84 -9.68 4.56
C HIS A 317 -6.54 -8.85 4.49
N ARG A 318 -5.89 -8.63 5.64
CA ARG A 318 -4.62 -7.91 5.76
C ARG A 318 -3.51 -8.63 4.99
N ASN A 319 -3.38 -9.94 5.19
CA ASN A 319 -2.42 -10.76 4.47
C ASN A 319 -2.69 -10.78 2.96
N TRP A 320 -3.97 -10.80 2.56
CA TRP A 320 -4.34 -10.72 1.14
C TRP A 320 -3.93 -9.40 0.51
N ILE A 321 -4.22 -8.24 1.14
CA ILE A 321 -3.77 -6.93 0.63
C ILE A 321 -2.24 -6.84 0.60
N HIS A 322 -1.55 -7.34 1.63
CA HIS A 322 -0.10 -7.38 1.65
C HIS A 322 0.46 -8.16 0.45
N SER A 323 -0.07 -9.36 0.21
CA SER A 323 0.31 -10.22 -0.92
C SER A 323 0.00 -9.56 -2.27
N MET A 324 -1.17 -8.93 -2.40
CA MET A 324 -1.56 -8.20 -3.61
C MET A 324 -0.66 -6.99 -3.86
N THR A 325 -0.26 -6.26 -2.82
CA THR A 325 0.67 -5.14 -2.97
C THR A 325 2.08 -5.61 -3.31
N ALA A 326 2.51 -6.77 -2.82
CA ALA A 326 3.78 -7.37 -3.22
C ALA A 326 3.80 -7.74 -4.71
N LEU A 327 2.68 -8.20 -5.25
CA LEU A 327 2.51 -8.48 -6.69
C LEU A 327 2.30 -7.20 -7.53
N TYR A 328 1.65 -6.19 -6.95
CA TYR A 328 1.28 -4.95 -7.62
C TYR A 328 1.67 -3.72 -6.77
N PRO A 329 2.95 -3.32 -6.74
CA PRO A 329 3.47 -2.27 -5.85
C PRO A 329 2.75 -0.92 -5.97
N VAL A 330 2.26 -0.60 -7.16
CA VAL A 330 1.49 0.63 -7.45
C VAL A 330 0.21 0.74 -6.60
N ASN A 331 -0.38 -0.39 -6.20
CA ASN A 331 -1.58 -0.41 -5.37
C ASN A 331 -1.30 0.10 -3.95
N GLY A 332 -0.14 -0.24 -3.38
CA GLY A 332 0.28 0.23 -2.07
C GLY A 332 0.38 1.75 -2.02
N GLY A 333 0.92 2.35 -3.09
CA GLY A 333 0.97 3.80 -3.26
C GLY A 333 -0.34 4.53 -3.20
N LYS A 334 -1.29 4.04 -3.98
CA LYS A 334 -2.63 4.63 -4.09
C LYS A 334 -3.43 4.49 -2.81
N MET A 335 -3.13 3.47 -2.00
CA MET A 335 -3.74 3.24 -0.69
C MET A 335 -3.00 3.96 0.45
N SER A 336 -1.77 4.42 0.20
CA SER A 336 -0.99 5.18 1.17
C SER A 336 -1.41 6.66 1.20
N PRO A 337 -1.25 7.33 2.35
CA PRO A 337 -1.52 8.77 2.47
C PRO A 337 -0.63 9.62 1.55
N LEU A 338 0.52 9.10 1.12
CA LEU A 338 1.40 9.74 0.14
C LEU A 338 0.79 9.80 -1.28
N GLY A 339 -0.24 9.01 -1.55
CA GLY A 339 -1.02 9.09 -2.79
C GLY A 339 -2.06 10.21 -2.80
N PHE A 340 -2.29 10.89 -1.66
CA PHE A 340 -3.22 12.00 -1.54
C PHE A 340 -2.46 13.33 -1.54
N GLU A 341 -2.73 14.18 -2.54
CA GLU A 341 -2.24 15.56 -2.55
C GLU A 341 -2.71 16.29 -1.28
N PRO A 342 -1.83 17.01 -0.56
CA PRO A 342 -2.24 17.81 0.58
C PRO A 342 -3.20 18.91 0.10
N GLY A 343 -4.48 18.80 0.48
CA GLY A 343 -5.55 19.73 0.10
C GLY A 343 -6.71 19.12 -0.67
N ALA A 344 -6.61 17.87 -1.11
CA ALA A 344 -7.76 17.15 -1.64
C ALA A 344 -8.64 16.65 -0.47
N SER A 345 -9.76 17.32 -0.23
CA SER A 345 -10.82 16.78 0.63
C SER A 345 -11.13 15.35 0.17
N PRO A 346 -11.17 14.34 1.05
CA PRO A 346 -11.63 13.03 0.65
C PRO A 346 -13.04 13.21 0.05
N PRO A 347 -13.37 12.53 -1.06
CA PRO A 347 -14.74 12.53 -1.54
C PRO A 347 -15.59 12.09 -0.35
N SER A 348 -16.61 12.88 -0.02
CA SER A 348 -17.59 12.57 1.00
C SER A 348 -18.33 11.31 0.54
N CYS A 349 -17.74 10.14 0.77
CA CYS A 349 -18.43 8.88 0.65
C CYS A 349 -19.50 8.92 1.73
N LEU A 350 -20.74 9.01 1.25
CA LEU A 350 -21.98 8.92 2.00
C LEU A 350 -21.87 7.84 3.07
N VAL A 351 -21.54 8.23 4.29
CA VAL A 351 -22.10 7.57 5.46
C VAL A 351 -23.57 7.93 5.38
N SER A 352 -24.34 7.12 4.66
CA SER A 352 -25.78 7.09 4.88
C SER A 352 -25.96 6.59 6.30
N SER A 353 -26.06 7.52 7.24
CA SER A 353 -26.72 7.29 8.50
C SER A 353 -28.08 6.71 8.16
N ALA A 354 -28.23 5.40 8.29
CA ALA A 354 -29.53 4.76 8.34
C ALA A 354 -30.18 5.22 9.65
N GLY A 355 -30.71 6.45 9.63
CA GLY A 355 -31.64 6.93 10.63
C GLY A 355 -32.91 6.10 10.48
N TYR A 356 -33.08 5.12 11.36
CA TYR A 356 -34.37 4.50 11.59
C TYR A 356 -35.29 5.57 12.19
N SER A 357 -36.08 6.20 11.33
CA SER A 357 -37.24 6.98 11.73
C SER A 357 -38.32 6.01 12.18
N SER A 358 -38.50 5.88 13.49
CA SER A 358 -39.64 5.24 14.13
C SER A 358 -40.89 6.07 13.82
N SER A 359 -41.70 5.65 12.85
CA SER A 359 -43.05 6.19 12.70
C SER A 359 -43.98 5.48 13.68
N GLU A 360 -44.33 6.19 14.75
CA GLU A 360 -45.48 5.86 15.60
C GLU A 360 -46.76 5.84 14.75
N ALA A 361 -47.37 4.66 14.63
CA ALA A 361 -48.76 4.54 14.24
C ALA A 361 -49.61 4.76 15.50
N MET A 362 -50.14 5.97 15.67
CA MET A 362 -51.22 6.23 16.61
C MET A 362 -52.52 5.63 16.07
N ALA A 363 -53.16 4.85 16.92
CA ALA A 363 -54.55 4.45 16.79
C ALA A 363 -55.46 5.70 16.85
N GLY A 364 -56.45 5.70 15.95
CA GLY A 364 -57.62 6.56 15.93
C GLY A 364 -58.69 5.87 15.11
#